data_AF-A0A6H9JW00-F1
#
_entry.id   AF-A0A6H9JW00-F1
#
_cell.length_a   1.000
_cell.length_b   1.000
_cell.length_c   1.000
_cell.angle_alpha   90.00
_cell.angle_beta   90.00
_cell.angle_gamma   90.00
#
_symmetry.space_group_name_H-M   'P 1'
#
loop_
_entity.id
_entity.type
_entity.pdbx_description
1 polymer ?
#
loop_
_entity_poly.entity_id
_entity_poly.type
_entity_poly.pdbx_seq_one_letter_code
_entity_poly.pdbx_strand_id
1 'polypeptide(L)' 'MAKVKINEVRKLAKQHNIKGVVGKKKADIIREIQLAEGNFDCFGTAGYECDQLDCLWRDDCLLPMPKEK' A
#
# COMPACT_ATOMS: atom_id res chain seq x y z
N MET A 1 12.95 3.17 -9.26
CA MET A 1 11.54 2.69 -9.16
C MET A 1 10.79 3.75 -8.37
N ALA A 2 9.58 4.13 -8.79
CA ALA A 2 8.95 5.37 -8.36
C ALA A 2 8.01 5.15 -7.17
N LYS A 3 8.20 5.93 -6.10
CA LYS A 3 7.30 6.01 -4.93
C LYS A 3 5.85 6.24 -5.37
N VAL A 4 4.93 5.41 -4.88
CA VAL A 4 3.51 5.54 -5.25
C VAL A 4 2.92 6.76 -4.54
N LYS A 5 2.22 7.64 -5.25
CA LYS A 5 1.56 8.79 -4.59
C LYS A 5 0.23 8.35 -3.99
N ILE A 6 -0.20 8.96 -2.88
CA ILE A 6 -1.49 8.68 -2.24
C ILE A 6 -2.69 8.83 -3.21
N ASN A 7 -2.60 9.73 -4.19
CA ASN A 7 -3.62 9.88 -5.21
C ASN A 7 -3.72 8.66 -6.14
N GLU A 8 -2.59 8.04 -6.47
CA GLU A 8 -2.56 6.81 -7.28
C GLU A 8 -3.10 5.62 -6.48
N VAL A 9 -2.74 5.53 -5.19
CA VAL A 9 -3.32 4.53 -4.27
C VAL A 9 -4.85 4.64 -4.24
N ARG A 10 -5.38 5.86 -4.13
CA ARG A 10 -6.83 6.09 -4.15
C ARG A 10 -7.49 5.72 -5.48
N LYS A 11 -6.79 5.88 -6.62
CA LYS A 11 -7.29 5.45 -7.92
C LYS A 11 -7.35 3.92 -8.00
N LEU A 12 -6.27 3.24 -7.61
CA LEU A 12 -6.21 1.77 -7.54
C LEU A 12 -7.33 1.23 -6.65
N ALA A 13 -7.51 1.80 -5.46
CA ALA A 13 -8.59 1.41 -4.57
C ALA A 13 -9.97 1.51 -5.22
N LYS A 14 -10.24 2.59 -5.97
CA LYS A 14 -11.49 2.74 -6.74
C LYS A 14 -11.62 1.67 -7.84
N GLN A 15 -10.52 1.30 -8.51
CA GLN A 15 -10.53 0.23 -9.51
C GLN A 15 -10.88 -1.13 -8.88
N HIS A 16 -10.46 -1.36 -7.64
CA HIS A 16 -10.80 -2.55 -6.84
C HIS A 16 -12.14 -2.44 -6.08
N ASN A 17 -13.01 -1.48 -6.42
CA ASN A 17 -14.30 -1.25 -5.75
C ASN A 17 -14.22 -0.90 -4.24
N ILE A 18 -13.05 -0.47 -3.76
CA ILE A 18 -12.85 -0.05 -2.36
C ILE A 18 -13.34 1.39 -2.20
N LYS A 19 -14.32 1.58 -1.32
CA LYS A 19 -14.93 2.87 -1.00
C LYS A 19 -14.39 3.39 0.35
N GLY A 20 -14.51 4.69 0.59
CA GLY A 20 -14.13 5.28 1.88
C GLY A 20 -12.63 5.49 2.10
N VAL A 21 -11.84 5.59 1.03
CA VAL A 21 -10.38 5.83 1.09
C VAL A 21 -9.98 7.29 1.33
N VAL A 22 -10.96 8.20 1.38
CA VAL A 22 -10.75 9.62 1.67
C VAL A 22 -10.59 9.78 3.17
N GLY A 23 -9.45 10.30 3.63
CA GLY A 23 -9.13 10.43 5.06
C GLY A 23 -8.43 9.23 5.69
N LYS A 24 -8.38 8.07 5.02
CA LYS A 24 -7.58 6.92 5.46
C LYS A 24 -6.08 7.15 5.22
N LYS A 25 -5.24 6.52 6.05
CA LYS A 25 -3.79 6.52 5.84
C LYS A 25 -3.48 5.71 4.59
N LYS A 26 -2.35 6.06 3.96
CA LYS A 26 -1.86 5.35 2.77
C LYS A 26 -1.76 3.85 3.00
N ALA A 27 -1.23 3.46 4.16
CA ALA A 27 -1.02 2.06 4.53
C ALA A 27 -2.34 1.27 4.56
N ASP A 28 -3.37 1.80 5.22
CA ASP A 28 -4.68 1.15 5.30
C ASP A 28 -5.29 0.93 3.92
N ILE A 29 -5.19 1.92 3.03
CA ILE A 29 -5.75 1.78 1.68
C ILE A 29 -5.00 0.71 0.88
N ILE A 30 -3.67 0.65 1.00
CA ILE A 30 -2.88 -0.37 0.31
C ILE A 30 -3.24 -1.77 0.81
N ARG A 31 -3.40 -1.94 2.13
CA ARG A 31 -3.83 -3.21 2.73
C ARG A 31 -5.20 -3.65 2.19
N GLU A 32 -6.15 -2.72 2.09
CA GLU A 32 -7.46 -3.03 1.49
C GLU A 32 -7.33 -3.43 0.01
N ILE A 33 -6.46 -2.77 -0.76
CA ILE A 33 -6.19 -3.14 -2.15
C ILE A 33 -5.62 -4.55 -2.23
N GLN A 34 -4.61 -4.87 -1.42
CA GLN A 34 -4.00 -6.20 -1.40
C GLN A 34 -5.05 -7.28 -1.12
N LEU A 35 -5.92 -7.07 -0.13
CA LEU A 35 -7.01 -7.99 0.17
C LEU A 35 -8.02 -8.11 -0.99
N ALA A 36 -8.36 -6.99 -1.64
CA ALA A 36 -9.25 -6.98 -2.79
C ALA A 36 -8.62 -7.65 -4.04
N GLU A 37 -7.29 -7.67 -4.14
CA GLU A 37 -6.54 -8.45 -5.12
C GLU A 37 -6.46 -9.95 -4.78
N GLY A 38 -6.91 -10.36 -3.57
CA GLY A 38 -6.77 -11.72 -3.05
C GLY A 38 -5.39 -12.00 -2.46
N ASN A 39 -4.56 -10.97 -2.27
CA ASN A 39 -3.27 -11.04 -1.61
C ASN A 39 -3.40 -10.79 -0.10
N PHE A 40 -2.33 -11.08 0.64
CA PHE A 40 -2.22 -10.73 2.06
C PHE A 40 -1.97 -9.23 2.24
N ASP A 41 -2.51 -8.64 3.30
CA ASP A 41 -2.30 -7.24 3.71
C ASP A 41 -0.91 -6.99 4.32
N CYS A 42 0.14 -7.51 3.70
CA CYS A 42 1.52 -7.44 4.19
C CYS A 42 2.15 -6.04 4.11
N PHE A 43 1.42 -5.02 3.65
CA PHE A 43 1.95 -3.67 3.55
C PHE A 43 2.35 -3.09 4.93
N GLY A 44 3.62 -2.73 5.05
CA GLY A 44 4.22 -2.21 6.28
C GLY A 44 4.51 -3.28 7.35
N THR A 45 4.39 -4.57 7.02
CA THR A 45 4.79 -5.68 7.91
C THR A 45 6.16 -6.26 7.54
N ALA A 46 6.56 -6.14 6.27
CA ALA A 46 7.88 -6.50 5.77
C ALA A 46 8.91 -5.48 6.28
N GLY A 47 9.48 -5.70 7.47
CA GLY A 47 10.33 -4.73 8.16
C GLY A 47 11.49 -4.21 7.32
N TYR A 48 12.40 -5.09 6.90
CA TYR A 48 13.60 -4.71 6.13
C TYR A 48 13.80 -5.51 4.83
N GLU A 49 13.09 -6.62 4.67
CA GLU A 49 13.20 -7.49 3.51
C GLU A 49 11.82 -7.97 3.07
N CYS A 50 11.64 -7.99 1.76
CA CYS A 50 10.47 -8.57 1.09
C CYS A 50 10.99 -9.26 -0.17
N ASP A 51 10.78 -10.56 -0.20
CA ASP A 51 11.13 -11.51 -1.25
C ASP A 51 10.18 -11.43 -2.47
N GLN A 52 9.07 -10.69 -2.33
CA GLN A 52 8.19 -10.34 -3.45
C GLN A 52 8.74 -9.14 -4.24
N LEU A 53 9.60 -9.45 -5.22
CA LEU A 53 10.25 -8.44 -6.09
C LEU A 53 9.28 -7.69 -7.00
N ASP A 54 8.21 -8.36 -7.44
CA ASP A 54 7.16 -7.80 -8.31
C ASP A 54 6.06 -7.05 -7.54
N CYS A 55 6.19 -6.89 -6.23
CA CYS A 55 5.21 -6.15 -5.46
C CYS A 55 5.22 -4.67 -5.84
N LEU A 56 4.09 -4.18 -6.36
CA LEU A 56 3.87 -2.78 -6.72
C LEU A 56 4.17 -1.82 -5.56
N TRP A 57 3.99 -2.30 -4.34
CA TRP A 57 4.14 -1.53 -3.11
C TRP A 57 5.53 -1.66 -2.47
N ARG A 58 6.44 -2.47 -3.03
CA ARG A 58 7.73 -2.82 -2.42
C ARG A 58 8.55 -1.61 -1.99
N ASP A 59 8.73 -0.64 -2.88
CA ASP A 59 9.45 0.61 -2.55
C ASP A 59 8.81 1.33 -1.37
N ASP A 60 7.48 1.43 -1.32
CA ASP A 60 6.79 2.10 -0.21
C ASP A 60 6.71 1.26 1.07
N CYS A 61 6.77 -0.06 0.95
CA CYS A 61 6.71 -1.02 2.04
C CYS A 61 8.05 -1.09 2.78
N LEU A 62 9.16 -1.07 2.03
CA LEU A 62 10.53 -1.12 2.57
C LEU A 62 11.09 0.26 2.96
N LEU A 63 10.41 1.35 2.58
CA LEU A 63 10.79 2.68 3.05
C LEU A 63 10.38 2.86 4.52
N PRO A 64 11.27 3.39 5.38
CA PRO A 64 10.89 3.79 6.72
C PRO A 64 9.87 4.92 6.59
N MET A 65 8.58 4.63 6.81
CA MET A 65 7.58 5.68 6.92
C MET A 65 8.03 6.61 8.05
N PRO A 66 8.12 7.94 7.82
CA PRO A 66 8.47 8.85 8.89
C PRO A 66 7.44 8.65 10.00
N LYS A 67 7.93 8.32 11.21
CA LYS A 67 7.09 8.17 12.40
C LYS A 67 6.21 9.41 12.51
N GLU A 68 4.90 9.23 12.39
CA GLU A 68 3.92 10.24 12.76
C GLU A 68 4.26 10.65 14.20
N LYS A 69 4.67 11.91 14.38
CA LYS A 69 4.92 12.54 15.68
C LYS A 69 3.59 12.91 16.33
#